data_AF-A0A525C4Y5-F1
#
_entry.id   AF-A0A525C4Y5-F1
#
_cell.length_a   1.000
_cell.length_b   1.000
_cell.length_c   1.000
_cell.angle_alpha   90.00
_cell.angle_beta   90.00
_cell.angle_gamma   90.00
#
_symmetry.space_group_name_H-M   'P 1'
#
loop_
_entity.id
_entity.type
_entity.pdbx_description
1 polymer ?
#
loop_
_entity_poly.entity_id
_entity_poly.type
_entity_poly.pdbx_seq_one_letter_code
_entity_poly.pdbx_strand_id
1 'polypeptide(L)' 'MSAFTENVTVKGEDAPFNPERSVAVLYCSNCAEANEVDVFEDNGEYSFSGFVCEKCGHYNTPEDM' A
#
# COMPACT_ATOMS: atom_id res chain seq x y z
N MET A 1 14.05 11.00 -7.58
CA MET A 1 12.67 11.44 -7.31
C MET A 1 11.83 10.19 -7.31
N SER A 2 11.37 9.73 -6.15
CA SER A 2 10.46 8.59 -6.04
C SER A 2 9.07 9.08 -6.42
N ALA A 3 8.82 9.26 -7.71
CA ALA A 3 7.56 9.85 -8.16
C ALA A 3 6.48 8.76 -8.10
N PHE A 4 5.62 8.83 -7.09
CA PHE A 4 4.31 8.20 -7.14
C PHE A 4 3.49 8.97 -8.18
N THR A 5 3.57 8.52 -9.43
CA THR A 5 3.01 9.23 -10.61
C THR A 5 1.58 8.84 -10.91
N GLU A 6 1.13 7.72 -10.36
CA GLU A 6 -0.18 7.14 -10.62
C GLU A 6 -0.95 6.96 -9.31
N ASN A 7 -2.25 6.73 -9.41
CA ASN A 7 -3.06 6.26 -8.29
C ASN A 7 -3.69 4.94 -8.71
N VAL A 8 -3.62 3.95 -7.84
CA VAL A 8 -4.30 2.66 -8.04
C VAL A 8 -5.25 2.42 -6.88
N THR A 9 -6.32 1.69 -7.17
CA THR A 9 -7.25 1.27 -6.13
C THR A 9 -6.72 -0.01 -5.50
N VAL A 10 -6.32 0.07 -4.23
CA VAL A 10 -5.92 -1.08 -3.39
C VAL A 10 -7.04 -1.33 -2.41
N LYS A 11 -7.72 -2.49 -2.51
CA LYS A 11 -8.84 -2.86 -1.62
C LYS A 11 -9.99 -1.84 -1.55
N GLY A 12 -10.19 -1.05 -2.61
CA GLY A 12 -11.25 -0.04 -2.67
C GLY A 12 -10.83 1.34 -2.18
N GLU A 13 -9.58 1.52 -1.74
CA GLU A 13 -9.00 2.82 -1.41
C GLU A 13 -8.01 3.26 -2.51
N ASP A 14 -8.07 4.53 -2.91
CA ASP A 14 -7.11 5.09 -3.85
C ASP A 14 -5.78 5.38 -3.14
N ALA A 15 -4.73 4.72 -3.62
CA ALA A 15 -3.39 4.83 -3.08
C ALA A 15 -2.42 5.40 -4.13
N PRO A 16 -1.55 6.36 -3.76
CA PRO A 16 -0.43 6.77 -4.61
C PRO A 16 0.43 5.58 -4.98
N PHE A 17 0.68 5.41 -6.27
CA PHE A 17 1.35 4.24 -6.85
C PHE A 17 2.56 4.64 -7.67
N ASN A 18 3.61 3.83 -7.52
CA ASN A 18 4.81 3.88 -8.34
C ASN A 18 4.84 2.61 -9.22
N PRO A 19 4.52 2.73 -10.52
CA PRO A 19 4.49 1.59 -11.44
C PRO A 19 5.87 1.00 -11.71
N GLU A 20 6.94 1.80 -11.66
CA GLU A 20 8.31 1.31 -11.89
C GLU A 20 8.78 0.36 -10.78
N ARG A 21 8.33 0.60 -9.54
CA ARG A 21 8.68 -0.21 -8.37
C ARG A 21 7.57 -1.20 -7.98
N SER A 22 6.36 -1.06 -8.52
CA SER A 22 5.15 -1.75 -8.04
C SER A 22 4.89 -1.50 -6.55
N VAL A 23 5.03 -0.24 -6.12
CA VAL A 23 4.90 0.16 -4.71
C VAL A 23 3.76 1.16 -4.58
N ALA A 24 2.86 0.93 -3.63
CA ALA A 24 1.81 1.88 -3.25
C ALA A 24 2.06 2.48 -1.86
N VAL A 25 1.53 3.66 -1.60
CA VAL A 25 1.54 4.27 -0.27
C VAL A 25 0.26 3.90 0.48
N LEU A 26 0.39 3.07 1.51
CA LEU A 26 -0.72 2.62 2.36
C LEU A 26 -0.59 3.17 3.78
N TYR A 27 -1.72 3.45 4.42
CA TYR A 27 -1.75 3.98 5.78
C TYR A 27 -1.89 2.85 6.80
N CYS A 28 -1.08 2.88 7.87
CA CYS A 28 -1.21 1.91 8.94
C CYS A 28 -2.57 2.05 9.65
N SER A 29 -3.33 0.96 9.77
CA SER A 29 -4.64 0.90 10.42
C SER A 29 -4.59 1.28 11.91
N ASN A 30 -3.44 1.10 12.56
CA ASN A 30 -3.24 1.40 13.98
C ASN A 30 -2.79 2.84 14.27
N CYS A 31 -1.92 3.43 13.45
CA CYS A 31 -1.32 4.74 13.76
C CYS A 31 -1.38 5.78 12.63
N ALA A 32 -2.05 5.45 11.52
CA ALA A 32 -2.21 6.29 10.33
C ALA A 32 -0.89 6.76 9.68
N GLU A 33 0.21 6.07 9.93
CA GLU A 33 1.48 6.36 9.27
C GLU A 33 1.46 5.86 7.82
N ALA A 34 1.94 6.67 6.88
CA ALA A 34 2.12 6.27 5.49
C ALA A 34 3.33 5.32 5.37
N ASN A 35 3.15 4.19 4.68
CA ASN A 35 4.18 3.20 4.43
C ASN A 35 4.24 2.90 2.93
N GLU A 36 5.46 2.73 2.40
CA GLU A 36 5.68 2.21 1.06
C GLU A 36 5.52 0.69 1.08
N VAL A 37 4.53 0.17 0.36
CA VAL A 37 4.18 -1.25 0.38
C VAL A 37 4.23 -1.81 -1.03
N ASP A 38 4.91 -2.94 -1.18
CA ASP A 38 4.89 -3.71 -2.43
C ASP A 38 3.48 -4.22 -2.70
N VAL A 39 2.94 -3.85 -3.85
CA VAL A 39 1.62 -4.29 -4.34
C VAL A 39 1.78 -5.13 -5.58
N PHE A 40 0.83 -6.01 -5.82
CA PHE A 40 0.74 -6.83 -7.01
C PHE A 40 -0.67 -6.74 -7.59
N GLU A 41 -0.75 -6.81 -8.91
CA GLU A 41 -2.03 -6.89 -9.62
C GLU A 41 -2.56 -8.34 -9.56
N ASP A 42 -3.80 -8.49 -9.10
CA ASP A 42 -4.56 -9.74 -9.12
C ASP A 42 -5.91 -9.48 -9.80
N ASN A 43 -6.14 -10.09 -10.96
CA ASN A 43 -7.39 -9.97 -11.72
C ASN A 43 -7.83 -8.52 -12.06
N GLY A 44 -6.88 -7.60 -12.23
CA GLY A 44 -7.15 -6.19 -12.54
C GLY A 44 -7.38 -5.30 -11.31
N GLU A 45 -7.22 -5.86 -10.11
CA GLU A 45 -7.21 -5.11 -8.84
C GLU A 45 -5.83 -5.18 -8.20
N TYR A 46 -5.37 -4.10 -7.59
CA TYR A 46 -4.11 -4.13 -6.84
C TYR A 46 -4.35 -4.63 -5.41
N SER A 47 -3.48 -5.53 -4.95
CA SER A 47 -3.49 -6.10 -3.61
C SER A 47 -2.06 -6.16 -3.05
N PHE A 48 -1.93 -6.43 -1.76
CA PHE A 48 -0.65 -6.60 -1.06
C PHE A 48 -0.71 -7.84 -0.16
N SER A 49 0.44 -8.33 0.31
CA SER A 49 0.51 -9.52 1.18
C SER A 49 0.39 -9.20 2.68
N GLY A 50 0.50 -7.92 3.03
CA GLY A 50 0.61 -7.42 4.41
C GLY A 50 1.96 -6.74 4.64
N PHE A 51 2.01 -5.77 5.56
CA PHE A 51 3.23 -5.02 5.87
C PHE A 51 3.32 -4.66 7.35
N VAL A 52 4.54 -4.62 7.87
CA VAL A 52 4.81 -4.11 9.22
C VAL A 52 5.01 -2.61 9.12
N CYS A 53 4.24 -1.83 9.89
CA CYS A 53 4.42 -0.39 9.97
C CYS A 53 5.80 -0.03 10.52
N GLU A 54 6.56 0.77 9.77
CA GLU A 54 7.92 1.18 10.14
C GLU A 54 7.97 2.02 11.42
N LYS A 55 6.85 2.66 11.79
CA LYS A 55 6.76 3.54 12.96
C LYS A 55 6.31 2.84 14.24
N CYS A 56 5.24 2.04 14.18
CA CYS A 56 4.62 1.45 15.38
C CYS A 56 4.83 -0.07 15.49
N GLY A 57 5.37 -0.72 14.47
CA GLY A 57 5.61 -2.17 14.45
C GLY A 57 4.34 -3.01 14.32
N HIS A 58 3.17 -2.38 14.09
CA HIS A 58 1.93 -3.10 13.85
C HIS A 58 1.98 -3.80 12.48
N TYR A 59 1.54 -5.05 12.43
CA TYR A 59 1.40 -5.80 11.18
C TYR A 59 0.01 -5.55 10.60
N ASN A 60 -0.05 -4.89 9.44
CA ASN A 60 -1.28 -4.59 8.72
C ASN A 60 -1.50 -5.70 7.70
N THR A 61 -2.67 -6.31 7.74
CA THR A 61 -3.10 -7.29 6.74
C THR A 61 -4.06 -6.65 5.73
N PRO A 62 -4.25 -7.26 4.55
CA PRO A 62 -5.27 -6.81 3.59
C PRO A 62 -6.71 -6.94 4.10
N GLU A 63 -6.94 -7.59 5.25
CA GLU A 63 -8.25 -7.70 5.89
C GLU A 63 -8.51 -6.54 6.89
N ASP A 64 -7.45 -5.83 7.29
CA ASP A 64 -7.53 -4.69 8.22
C ASP A 64 -7.79 -3.35 7.51
N MET A 65 -7.77 -3.34 6.16
CA MET A 65 -7.89 -2.17 5.29
C MET A 65 -9.04 -2.38 4.30
#